data_AF-A0A2E3Y7L2-F1
#
_entry.id   AF-A0A2E3Y7L2-F1
#
_cell.length_a   1.000
_cell.length_b   1.000
_cell.length_c   1.000
_cell.angle_alpha   90.00
_cell.angle_beta   90.00
_cell.angle_gamma   90.00
#
_symmetry.space_group_name_H-M   'P 1'
#
loop_
_entity.id
_entity.type
_entity.pdbx_description
1 polymer ?
#
loop_
_entity_poly.entity_id
_entity_poly.type
_entity_poly.pdbx_seq_one_letter_code
_entity_poly.pdbx_strand_id
1 'polypeptide(L)'
;MSGLDTAAMKQRFQQRADAVRNRNMPPIAGAERKAFVEQAELDYQDFLLLADAEISLDGGILTVDLRPAICDAAIRGEGHLETETKAAMDNIAKALPTDGNKITTKMLDSKADLKALIDGAEMFRVVDTIEPIQ
;
A
#
# COMPACT_ATOMS: atom_id res chain seq x y z
N MET A 1 -20.23 35.67 -7.35
CA MET A 1 -18.85 35.15 -7.30
C MET A 1 -18.96 33.65 -7.42
N SER A 2 -18.40 33.07 -8.48
CA SER A 2 -18.38 31.61 -8.68
C SER A 2 -17.50 30.99 -7.60
N GLY A 3 -18.06 30.11 -6.76
CA GLY A 3 -17.28 29.32 -5.80
C GLY A 3 -16.26 28.44 -6.53
N LEU A 4 -15.25 27.96 -5.80
CA LEU A 4 -14.29 27.00 -6.33
C LEU A 4 -15.01 25.70 -6.68
N ASP A 5 -14.89 25.26 -7.93
CA ASP A 5 -15.36 23.95 -8.39
C ASP A 5 -14.28 22.89 -8.11
N THR A 6 -14.51 22.09 -7.06
CA THR A 6 -13.60 21.04 -6.62
C THR A 6 -13.57 19.85 -7.58
N ALA A 7 -14.68 19.55 -8.26
CA ALA A 7 -14.74 18.47 -9.25
C ALA A 7 -13.92 18.83 -10.50
N ALA A 8 -14.10 20.05 -11.03
CA ALA A 8 -13.29 20.54 -12.12
C ALA A 8 -11.80 20.63 -11.73
N MET A 9 -11.50 20.91 -10.45
CA MET A 9 -10.12 20.89 -9.96
C MET A 9 -9.51 19.49 -10.00
N LYS A 10 -10.20 18.46 -9.49
CA LYS A 10 -9.75 17.07 -9.57
C LYS A 10 -9.52 16.64 -11.02
N GLN A 11 -10.43 16.99 -11.92
CA GLN A 11 -10.30 16.68 -13.35
C GLN A 11 -9.02 17.29 -13.95
N ARG A 12 -8.67 18.53 -13.59
CA ARG A 12 -7.41 19.15 -14.05
C ARG A 12 -6.18 18.43 -13.51
N PHE A 13 -6.21 17.88 -12.30
CA PHE A 13 -5.11 17.06 -11.77
C PHE A 13 -4.97 15.73 -12.51
N GLN A 14 -6.09 15.07 -12.81
CA GLN A 14 -6.07 13.84 -13.62
C GLN A 14 -5.48 14.09 -15.01
N GLN A 15 -5.92 15.16 -15.69
CA GLN A 15 -5.36 15.56 -16.99
C GLN A 15 -3.86 15.86 -16.93
N ARG A 16 -3.37 16.44 -15.83
CA ARG A 16 -1.94 16.71 -15.64
C ARG A 16 -1.15 15.43 -15.41
N ALA A 17 -1.65 14.49 -14.62
CA ALA A 17 -1.04 13.17 -14.47
C ALA A 17 -0.91 12.46 -15.84
N ASP A 18 -1.98 12.45 -16.63
CA ASP A 18 -1.96 11.87 -17.98
C ASP A 18 -0.98 12.60 -18.91
N ALA A 19 -0.89 13.93 -18.83
CA ALA A 19 0.04 14.71 -19.63
C ALA A 19 1.51 14.41 -19.28
N VAL A 20 1.84 14.25 -17.99
CA VAL A 20 3.20 13.88 -17.55
C VAL A 20 3.56 12.49 -18.03
N ARG A 21 2.64 11.51 -17.91
CA ARG A 21 2.85 10.14 -18.36
C ARG A 21 3.07 10.03 -19.86
N ASN A 22 2.36 10.83 -20.65
CA ASN A 22 2.39 10.77 -22.12
C ASN A 22 3.40 11.76 -22.75
N ARG A 23 4.16 12.50 -21.94
CA ARG A 23 5.12 13.48 -22.44
C ARG A 23 6.31 12.78 -23.10
N ASN A 24 6.65 13.22 -24.31
CA ASN A 24 7.89 12.80 -24.96
C ASN A 24 9.11 13.32 -24.21
N MET A 25 10.10 12.44 -24.04
CA MET A 25 11.40 12.77 -23.49
C MET A 25 12.11 13.79 -24.41
N PRO A 26 12.51 14.98 -23.90
CA PRO A 26 13.32 15.92 -24.67
C PRO A 26 14.68 15.31 -25.02
N PRO A 27 15.41 15.86 -26.02
CA PRO A 27 16.72 15.33 -26.44
C PRO A 27 17.82 15.68 -25.43
N ILE A 28 17.76 15.08 -24.23
CA ILE A 28 18.69 15.25 -23.11
C ILE A 28 19.37 13.90 -22.78
N ALA A 29 20.60 13.95 -22.28
CA ALA A 29 21.42 12.76 -22.03
C ALA A 29 22.03 12.78 -20.62
N GLY A 30 22.55 11.63 -20.18
CA GLY A 30 23.30 11.49 -18.94
C GLY A 30 22.52 11.92 -17.69
N ALA A 31 23.13 12.76 -16.86
CA ALA A 31 22.57 13.20 -15.57
C ALA A 31 21.28 14.00 -15.72
N GLU A 32 21.17 14.85 -16.74
CA GLU A 32 19.97 15.66 -16.98
C GLU A 32 18.76 14.78 -17.34
N ARG A 33 18.99 13.71 -18.12
CA ARG A 33 17.94 12.74 -18.45
C ARG A 33 17.39 12.07 -17.20
N LYS A 34 18.26 11.70 -16.26
CA LYS A 34 17.86 11.07 -15.00
C LYS A 34 17.04 12.03 -14.14
N ALA A 35 17.53 13.25 -13.93
CA ALA A 35 16.83 14.27 -13.16
C ALA A 35 15.44 14.60 -13.76
N PHE A 36 15.35 14.61 -15.09
CA PHE A 36 14.08 14.82 -15.78
C PHE A 36 13.06 13.70 -15.53
N VAL A 37 13.51 12.43 -15.54
CA VAL A 37 12.63 11.28 -15.23
C VAL A 37 12.19 11.33 -13.78
N GLU A 38 13.11 11.53 -12.84
CA GLU A 38 12.79 11.61 -11.41
C GLU A 38 11.79 12.73 -11.12
N GLN A 39 11.98 13.90 -11.74
CA GLN A 39 11.04 15.01 -11.61
C GLN A 39 9.67 14.69 -12.21
N ALA A 40 9.62 14.03 -13.36
CA ALA A 40 8.36 13.58 -13.96
C ALA A 40 7.64 12.51 -13.11
N GLU A 41 8.39 11.61 -12.46
CA GLU A 41 7.83 10.61 -11.55
C GLU A 41 7.20 11.25 -10.32
N LEU A 42 7.88 12.23 -9.71
CA LEU A 42 7.35 12.99 -8.57
C LEU A 42 6.08 13.77 -8.97
N ASP A 43 6.13 14.51 -10.07
CA ASP A 43 4.97 15.26 -10.57
C ASP A 43 3.78 14.32 -10.83
N TYR A 44 4.03 13.17 -11.44
CA TYR A 44 3.00 12.19 -11.74
C TYR A 44 2.35 11.67 -10.45
N GLN A 45 3.15 11.31 -9.45
CA GLN A 45 2.66 10.85 -8.14
C GLN A 45 1.83 11.92 -7.44
N ASP A 46 2.30 13.17 -7.40
CA ASP A 46 1.61 14.28 -6.76
C ASP A 46 0.27 14.59 -7.44
N PHE A 47 0.24 14.58 -8.78
CA PHE A 47 -1.00 14.81 -9.52
C PHE A 47 -2.01 13.68 -9.34
N LEU A 48 -1.56 12.43 -9.30
CA LEU A 48 -2.44 11.29 -9.01
C LEU A 48 -3.00 11.36 -7.61
N LEU A 49 -2.16 11.65 -6.62
CA LEU A 49 -2.56 11.76 -5.21
C LEU A 49 -3.72 12.76 -5.04
N LEU A 50 -3.60 13.94 -5.67
CA LEU A 50 -4.65 14.97 -5.63
C LEU A 50 -5.86 14.67 -6.52
N ALA A 51 -5.66 13.93 -7.62
CA ALA A 51 -6.75 13.53 -8.50
C ALA A 51 -7.68 12.51 -7.84
N ASP A 52 -7.16 11.64 -6.96
CA ASP A 52 -7.94 10.61 -6.28
C ASP A 52 -8.46 11.05 -4.89
N ALA A 53 -7.86 12.09 -4.31
CA ALA A 53 -8.27 12.63 -3.01
C ALA A 53 -9.76 13.02 -2.93
N GLU A 54 -10.35 12.89 -1.73
CA GLU A 54 -11.67 13.47 -1.44
C GLU A 54 -11.51 14.93 -1.01
N ILE A 55 -12.30 15.82 -1.59
CA ILE A 55 -12.12 17.28 -1.43
C ILE A 55 -13.43 17.94 -1.02
N SER A 56 -13.40 18.68 0.08
CA SER A 56 -14.52 19.49 0.57
C SER A 56 -14.11 20.94 0.78
N LEU A 57 -15.05 21.86 0.57
CA LEU A 57 -14.86 23.30 0.78
C LEU A 57 -15.95 23.79 1.73
N ASP A 58 -15.60 24.02 2.98
CA ASP A 58 -16.51 24.47 4.03
C ASP A 58 -15.94 25.72 4.74
N GLY A 59 -16.76 26.76 4.88
CA GLY A 59 -16.32 27.99 5.59
C GLY A 59 -15.08 28.69 5.00
N GLY A 60 -14.74 28.42 3.72
CA GLY A 60 -13.51 28.91 3.08
C GLY A 60 -12.27 28.02 3.32
N ILE A 61 -12.42 26.89 3.99
CA ILE A 61 -11.39 25.89 4.23
C ILE A 61 -11.53 24.78 3.19
N LEU A 62 -10.47 24.56 2.42
CA LEU A 62 -10.36 23.42 1.52
C LEU A 62 -9.73 22.25 2.27
N THR A 63 -10.49 21.20 2.52
CA THR A 63 -10.00 19.96 3.11
C THR A 63 -9.72 18.96 1.99
N VAL A 64 -8.53 18.37 2.02
CA VAL A 64 -8.09 17.33 1.07
C VAL A 64 -7.79 16.08 1.88
N ASP A 65 -8.64 15.05 1.73
CA ASP A 65 -8.47 13.76 2.37
C ASP A 65 -7.78 12.79 1.39
N LEU A 66 -6.59 12.34 1.77
CA LEU A 66 -5.74 11.44 0.99
C LEU A 66 -5.94 9.96 1.35
N ARG A 67 -6.72 9.66 2.39
CA ARG A 67 -6.98 8.28 2.82
C ARG A 67 -7.66 7.44 1.74
N PRO A 68 -8.60 7.95 0.94
CA PRO A 68 -9.13 7.19 -0.19
C PRO A 68 -8.02 6.69 -1.14
N ALA A 69 -7.07 7.56 -1.49
CA ALA A 69 -5.96 7.22 -2.39
C ALA A 69 -4.96 6.22 -1.78
N ILE A 70 -4.67 6.34 -0.48
CA ILE A 70 -3.70 5.48 0.20
C ILE A 70 -4.33 4.13 0.59
N CYS A 71 -5.59 4.12 1.00
CA CYS A 71 -6.30 2.93 1.44
C CYS A 71 -6.84 2.11 0.26
N ASP A 72 -7.25 2.70 -0.86
CA ASP A 72 -7.69 1.91 -2.02
C ASP A 72 -6.56 1.09 -2.65
N ALA A 73 -5.30 1.55 -2.65
CA ALA A 73 -4.18 0.74 -3.14
C ALA A 73 -3.90 -0.49 -2.24
N ALA A 74 -4.21 -0.39 -0.94
CA ALA A 74 -4.08 -1.49 0.01
C ALA A 74 -5.34 -2.39 0.08
N ILE A 75 -6.53 -1.84 -0.22
CA ILE A 75 -7.82 -2.52 -0.10
C ILE A 75 -8.29 -3.12 -1.45
N ARG A 76 -7.91 -2.56 -2.62
CA ARG A 76 -8.30 -3.06 -3.96
C ARG A 76 -7.40 -4.16 -4.53
N GLY A 77 -6.31 -4.55 -3.86
CA GLY A 77 -5.44 -5.64 -4.35
C GLY A 77 -4.64 -5.33 -5.62
N GLU A 78 -4.65 -4.08 -6.11
CA GLU A 78 -3.89 -3.64 -7.30
C GLU A 78 -2.60 -2.88 -6.96
N GLY A 79 -2.03 -3.14 -5.78
CA GLY A 79 -0.64 -2.81 -5.47
C GLY A 79 0.26 -4.00 -5.77
N HIS A 80 1.37 -3.80 -6.48
CA HIS A 80 2.38 -4.84 -6.79
C HIS A 80 2.93 -5.61 -5.58
N LEU A 81 2.61 -5.16 -4.37
CA LEU A 81 2.79 -5.87 -3.10
C LEU A 81 2.20 -7.29 -3.12
N GLU A 82 1.13 -7.55 -3.87
CA GLU A 82 0.57 -8.91 -3.95
C GLU A 82 1.53 -9.92 -4.59
N THR A 83 2.37 -9.54 -5.55
CA THR A 83 3.22 -10.53 -6.23
C THR A 83 4.37 -10.98 -5.34
N GLU A 84 4.98 -10.02 -4.64
CA GLU A 84 6.05 -10.31 -3.67
C GLU A 84 5.50 -10.97 -2.41
N THR A 85 4.32 -10.55 -1.94
CA THR A 85 3.66 -11.17 -0.79
C THR A 85 3.14 -12.56 -1.12
N LYS A 86 2.53 -12.79 -2.31
CA LYS A 86 2.14 -14.13 -2.77
C LYS A 86 3.36 -15.01 -3.01
N ALA A 87 4.43 -14.49 -3.61
CA ALA A 87 5.67 -15.25 -3.76
C ALA A 87 6.29 -15.59 -2.41
N ALA A 88 6.26 -14.68 -1.43
CA ALA A 88 6.71 -14.94 -0.07
C ALA A 88 5.81 -15.99 0.61
N MET A 89 4.49 -15.87 0.49
CA MET A 89 3.53 -16.85 1.03
C MET A 89 3.69 -18.22 0.38
N ASP A 90 3.89 -18.30 -0.93
CA ASP A 90 4.15 -19.55 -1.66
C ASP A 90 5.50 -20.15 -1.26
N ASN A 91 6.54 -19.34 -1.14
CA ASN A 91 7.85 -19.80 -0.68
C ASN A 91 7.80 -20.30 0.77
N ILE A 92 7.05 -19.63 1.65
CA ILE A 92 6.81 -20.08 3.02
C ILE A 92 6.00 -21.38 3.03
N ALA A 93 4.90 -21.46 2.27
CA ALA A 93 4.05 -22.65 2.17
C ALA A 93 4.83 -23.86 1.62
N LYS A 94 5.74 -23.63 0.67
CA LYS A 94 6.60 -24.67 0.07
C LYS A 94 7.79 -25.04 0.94
N ALA A 95 8.25 -24.11 1.80
CA ALA A 95 9.31 -24.35 2.78
C ALA A 95 8.79 -25.00 4.07
N LEU A 96 7.48 -24.91 4.35
CA LEU A 96 6.83 -25.63 5.44
C LEU A 96 6.67 -27.11 5.07
N PRO A 97 7.30 -28.05 5.80
CA PRO A 97 7.25 -29.48 5.51
C PRO A 97 5.97 -30.12 6.04
N THR A 98 4.81 -29.48 5.80
CA THR A 98 3.53 -29.98 6.29
C THR A 98 2.45 -29.72 5.25
N ASP A 99 2.14 -30.75 4.46
CA ASP A 99 0.78 -30.91 3.99
C ASP A 99 -0.12 -30.87 5.22
N GLY A 100 -1.21 -30.10 5.20
CA GLY A 100 -2.11 -29.81 6.33
C GLY A 100 -2.78 -31.02 7.01
N ASN A 101 -2.22 -32.23 6.88
CA ASN A 101 -2.45 -33.38 7.72
C ASN A 101 -1.74 -33.20 9.08
N LYS A 102 -2.35 -32.32 9.90
CA LYS A 102 -2.33 -32.25 11.36
C LYS A 102 -1.19 -33.02 12.05
N ILE A 103 -0.31 -32.29 12.75
CA ILE A 103 0.35 -32.81 13.95
C ILE A 103 -0.73 -33.49 14.78
N THR A 104 -0.76 -34.82 14.77
CA THR A 104 -1.71 -35.58 15.58
C THR A 104 -1.12 -35.72 16.96
N THR A 105 -1.96 -35.77 17.99
CA THR A 105 -1.54 -35.96 19.39
C THR A 105 -0.71 -37.23 19.61
N LYS A 106 -0.70 -38.16 18.65
CA LYS A 106 0.12 -39.38 18.64
C LYS A 106 1.53 -39.20 18.07
N MET A 107 1.83 -38.05 17.46
CA MET A 107 3.15 -37.70 16.90
C MET A 107 4.00 -36.88 17.87
N LEU A 108 3.46 -36.57 19.06
CA LEU A 108 4.14 -35.86 20.14
C LEU A 108 4.59 -36.88 21.18
N ASP A 109 5.70 -37.57 20.91
CA ASP A 109 6.30 -38.47 21.88
C ASP A 109 7.09 -37.67 22.91
N SER A 110 6.39 -37.38 24.00
CA SER A 110 6.85 -36.82 25.27
C SER A 110 6.37 -35.40 25.56
N LYS A 111 5.99 -35.22 26.82
CA LYS A 111 5.51 -34.00 27.47
C LYS A 111 6.39 -32.76 27.24
N ALA A 112 7.63 -32.95 26.79
CA ALA A 112 8.57 -31.88 26.45
C ALA A 112 8.20 -31.14 25.16
N ASP A 113 7.80 -31.87 24.11
CA ASP A 113 7.47 -31.27 22.81
C ASP A 113 6.18 -30.46 22.87
N LEU A 114 5.21 -30.92 23.69
CA LEU A 114 3.98 -30.18 23.97
C LEU A 114 4.27 -28.85 24.69
N LYS A 115 5.27 -28.84 25.58
CA LYS A 115 5.67 -27.65 26.33
C LYS A 115 6.40 -26.64 25.43
N ALA A 116 7.29 -27.13 24.55
CA ALA A 116 7.98 -26.28 23.58
C ALA A 116 7.02 -25.59 22.60
N LEU A 117 5.94 -26.27 22.21
CA LEU A 117 4.89 -25.69 21.36
C LEU A 117 4.06 -24.62 22.07
N ILE A 118 3.69 -24.85 23.35
CA ILE A 118 2.95 -23.87 24.15
C ILE A 118 3.83 -22.64 24.44
N ASP A 119 5.10 -22.85 24.81
CA ASP A 119 6.06 -21.77 25.04
C ASP A 119 6.39 -21.01 23.74
N GLY A 120 6.41 -21.69 22.59
CA GLY A 120 6.60 -21.07 21.28
C GLY A 120 5.39 -20.26 20.81
N ALA A 121 4.18 -20.70 21.12
CA ALA A 121 2.94 -19.98 20.82
C ALA A 121 2.76 -18.71 21.67
N GLU A 122 3.31 -18.70 22.90
CA GLU A 122 3.37 -17.50 23.75
C GLU A 122 4.19 -16.37 23.09
N MET A 123 5.20 -16.69 22.26
CA MET A 123 5.96 -15.66 21.53
C MET A 123 5.14 -14.94 20.44
N PHE A 124 3.98 -15.48 20.06
CA PHE A 124 3.08 -14.91 19.05
C PHE A 124 1.78 -14.34 19.63
N ARG A 125 1.63 -14.27 20.96
CA ARG A 125 0.56 -13.47 21.55
C ARG A 125 0.82 -12.01 21.19
N VAL A 126 -0.10 -11.45 20.41
CA VAL A 126 -0.20 -10.01 20.18
C VAL A 126 -0.17 -9.32 21.54
N VAL A 127 0.90 -8.57 21.80
CA VAL A 127 1.03 -7.74 23.00
C VAL A 127 0.01 -6.61 22.84
N ASP A 128 -1.01 -6.64 23.70
CA ASP A 128 -2.08 -5.67 23.94
C ASP A 128 -2.69 -4.93 22.73
N THR A 129 -3.99 -5.11 22.55
CA THR A 129 -4.82 -4.25 21.69
C THR A 129 -4.70 -2.80 22.19
N ILE A 130 -3.96 -1.96 21.47
CA ILE A 130 -3.88 -0.53 21.77
C ILE A 130 -5.24 0.09 21.40
N GLU A 131 -5.96 0.62 22.39
CA GLU A 131 -7.22 1.32 22.13
C GLU A 131 -6.97 2.59 21.29
N PRO A 132 -7.84 2.90 20.30
CA PRO A 132 -7.68 4.08 19.47
C PRO A 132 -7.87 5.35 20.31
N ILE A 133 -6.94 6.28 20.12
CA ILE A 133 -6.92 7.61 20.76
C ILE A 133 -8.20 8.35 20.35
N GLN A 134 -9.02 8.74 21.34
CA GLN A 134 -10.22 9.57 21.16
C GLN A 134 -9.84 11.03 20.86
#